data_AF-A0A3B9BXL0-F1
#
_entry.id   AF-A0A3B9BXL0-F1
#
_cell.length_a   1.000
_cell.length_b   1.000
_cell.length_c   1.000
_cell.angle_alpha   90.00
_cell.angle_beta   90.00
_cell.angle_gamma   90.00
#
_symmetry.space_group_name_H-M   'P 1'
#
loop_
_entity.id
_entity.type
_entity.pdbx_description
1 polymer ?
#
loop_
_entity_poly.entity_id
_entity_poly.type
_entity_poly.pdbx_seq_one_letter_code
_entity_poly.pdbx_strand_id
1 'polypeptide(L)'
;MALAIATNNAALNAAASASSVNKDMETSMARLSSGKRINSASDDAAGVAISSRLSAEIRGTDQAIRNSLDGQALIDTAEGAHKEIENILQRM
;
A
#
# COMPACT_ATOMS: atom_id res chain seq x y z
N MET A 1 36.53 18.57 36.36
CA MET A 1 35.95 17.24 36.02
C MET A 1 35.79 16.47 37.31
N ALA A 2 34.55 16.28 37.77
CA ALA A 2 34.27 15.56 39.01
C ALA A 2 34.43 14.06 38.75
N LEU A 3 35.46 13.45 39.37
CA LEU A 3 35.70 12.01 39.31
C LEU A 3 34.65 11.30 40.17
N ALA A 4 33.55 10.87 39.54
CA ALA A 4 32.53 10.06 40.19
C ALA A 4 32.95 8.58 40.15
N ILE A 5 33.36 8.04 41.30
CA ILE A 5 33.90 6.67 41.44
C ILE A 5 32.78 5.61 41.40
N ALA A 6 31.54 5.98 41.73
CA ALA A 6 30.41 5.04 41.80
C ALA A 6 29.47 5.07 40.58
N THR A 7 29.47 6.13 39.77
CA THR A 7 28.57 6.26 38.61
C THR A 7 29.26 6.98 37.46
N ASN A 8 29.52 6.26 36.38
CA ASN A 8 30.17 6.80 35.21
C ASN A 8 29.14 7.45 34.27
N ASN A 9 28.85 8.73 34.48
CA ASN A 9 27.91 9.48 33.67
C ASN A 9 28.31 9.58 32.19
N ALA A 10 29.61 9.57 31.86
CA ALA A 10 30.07 9.57 30.47
C ALA A 10 29.74 8.24 29.77
N ALA A 11 29.95 7.11 30.45
CA ALA A 11 29.58 5.80 29.93
C ALA A 11 28.05 5.64 29.81
N LEU A 12 27.27 6.16 30.77
CA LEU A 12 25.81 6.16 30.69
C LEU A 12 25.29 6.99 29.51
N ASN A 13 25.85 8.18 29.28
CA ASN A 13 25.50 9.00 28.13
C ASN A 13 25.89 8.34 26.80
N ALA A 14 27.07 7.70 26.74
CA ALA A 14 27.48 6.94 25.56
C ALA A 14 26.54 5.75 25.29
N ALA A 15 26.14 5.02 26.33
CA ALA A 15 25.19 3.91 26.22
C ALA A 15 23.79 4.38 25.78
N ALA A 16 23.31 5.51 26.30
CA ALA A 16 22.04 6.11 25.88
C ALA A 16 22.08 6.54 24.40
N SER A 17 23.16 7.20 23.97
CA SER A 17 23.36 7.58 22.56
C SER A 17 23.44 6.35 21.66
N ALA A 18 24.18 5.31 22.05
CA ALA A 18 24.27 4.05 21.29
C ALA A 18 22.90 3.36 21.17
N SER A 19 22.10 3.36 22.24
CA SER A 19 20.74 2.82 22.22
C SER A 19 19.83 3.60 21.26
N SER A 20 19.92 4.94 21.23
CA SER A 20 19.18 5.77 20.27
C SER A 20 19.57 5.44 18.82
N VAL A 21 20.87 5.37 18.53
CA VAL A 21 21.39 5.07 17.19
C VAL A 21 20.95 3.67 16.73
N ASN A 22 20.98 2.67 17.61
CA ASN A 22 20.50 1.34 17.28
C ASN A 22 19.01 1.33 16.91
N LYS A 23 18.18 2.11 17.62
CA LYS A 23 16.75 2.22 17.32
C LYS A 23 16.46 2.89 15.98
N ASP A 24 17.24 3.92 15.64
CA ASP A 24 17.16 4.59 14.34
C ASP A 24 17.62 3.67 13.19
N MET A 25 18.65 2.87 13.44
CA MET A 25 19.14 1.85 12.51
C MET A 25 18.09 0.75 12.29
N GLU A 26 17.47 0.22 13.35
CA GLU A 26 16.38 -0.76 13.25
C GLU A 26 15.21 -0.23 12.42
N THR A 27 14.81 1.02 12.65
CA THR A 27 13.73 1.67 11.88
C THR A 27 14.12 1.81 10.41
N SER A 28 15.36 2.18 10.13
CA SER A 28 15.88 2.32 8.76
C SER A 28 15.95 0.97 8.04
N MET A 29 16.36 -0.09 8.74
CA MET A 29 16.36 -1.46 8.22
C MET A 29 14.93 -1.97 7.96
N ALA A 30 13.98 -1.67 8.84
CA ALA A 30 12.58 -2.02 8.62
C ALA A 30 12.00 -1.33 7.37
N ARG A 31 12.31 -0.04 7.16
CA ARG A 31 11.95 0.69 5.93
C ARG A 31 12.61 0.14 4.69
N LEU A 32 13.89 -0.23 4.77
CA LEU A 32 14.62 -0.83 3.66
C LEU A 32 14.04 -2.21 3.28
N SER A 33 13.78 -3.06 4.27
CA SER A 33 13.26 -4.42 4.06
C SER A 33 11.83 -4.42 3.52
N SER A 34 10.97 -3.52 4.00
CA SER A 34 9.59 -3.39 3.54
C SER A 34 9.45 -2.62 2.22
N GLY A 35 10.45 -1.81 1.87
CA GLY A 35 10.37 -0.84 0.78
C GLY A 35 9.35 0.28 1.02
N LYS A 36 8.75 0.37 2.21
CA LYS A 36 7.72 1.35 2.55
C LYS A 36 8.28 2.38 3.53
N ARG A 37 8.02 3.66 3.26
CA ARG A 37 8.36 4.75 4.17
C ARG A 37 7.60 4.64 5.50
N ILE A 38 6.33 4.23 5.44
CA ILE A 38 5.43 4.10 6.59
C ILE A 38 5.14 2.60 6.79
N ASN A 39 5.64 2.04 7.89
CA ASN A 39 5.46 0.62 8.21
C ASN A 39 4.41 0.39 9.29
N SER A 40 4.27 1.31 10.23
CA SER A 40 3.24 1.26 11.26
C SER A 40 2.34 2.50 11.23
N ALA A 41 1.10 2.36 11.69
CA ALA A 41 0.19 3.49 11.90
C ALA A 41 0.69 4.45 12.98
N SER A 42 1.61 4.00 13.84
CA SER A 42 2.29 4.84 14.84
C SER A 42 3.32 5.78 14.22
N ASP A 43 3.91 5.43 13.07
CA ASP A 43 4.93 6.25 12.40
C ASP A 43 4.31 7.47 11.68
N ASP A 44 3.12 7.31 11.10
CA ASP A 44 2.40 8.36 10.36
C ASP A 44 0.91 7.97 10.17
N ALA A 45 0.08 8.23 11.18
CA ALA A 45 -1.34 7.84 11.16
C ALA A 45 -2.11 8.47 9.98
N ALA A 46 -1.80 9.73 9.64
CA ALA A 46 -2.42 10.44 8.53
C ALA A 46 -1.98 9.85 7.17
N GLY A 47 -0.69 9.55 7.02
CA GLY A 47 -0.13 8.91 5.82
C GLY A 47 -0.69 7.51 5.59
N VAL A 48 -0.83 6.69 6.65
CA VAL A 48 -1.49 5.37 6.55
C VAL A 48 -2.97 5.53 6.18
N ALA A 49 -3.69 6.47 6.77
CA ALA A 49 -5.11 6.68 6.46
C ALA A 49 -5.33 7.08 4.99
N ILE A 50 -4.51 8.00 4.46
CA ILE A 50 -4.57 8.41 3.05
C ILE A 50 -4.18 7.24 2.14
N SER A 51 -3.07 6.55 2.43
CA SER A 51 -2.61 5.40 1.64
C SER A 51 -3.63 4.27 1.61
N SER A 52 -4.29 3.99 2.74
CA SER A 52 -5.34 2.99 2.83
C SER A 52 -6.58 3.38 2.01
N ARG A 53 -7.00 4.65 2.08
CA ARG A 53 -8.09 5.18 1.26
C ARG A 53 -7.77 5.05 -0.23
N LEU A 54 -6.60 5.49 -0.67
CA LEU A 54 -6.17 5.36 -2.06
C LEU A 54 -6.09 3.89 -2.50
N SER A 55 -5.60 3.00 -1.63
CA SER A 55 -5.56 1.57 -1.93
C SER A 55 -6.96 0.96 -2.08
N ALA A 56 -7.94 1.43 -1.29
CA ALA A 56 -9.33 1.00 -1.43
C ALA A 56 -9.95 1.52 -2.73
N GLU A 57 -9.67 2.77 -3.09
CA GLU A 57 -10.12 3.37 -4.36
C GLU A 57 -9.54 2.63 -5.57
N ILE A 58 -8.25 2.32 -5.56
CA ILE A 58 -7.59 1.53 -6.63
C ILE A 58 -8.29 0.17 -6.78
N ARG A 59 -8.50 -0.56 -5.69
CA ARG A 59 -9.20 -1.86 -5.74
C ARG A 59 -10.64 -1.73 -6.25
N GLY A 60 -11.33 -0.65 -5.88
CA GLY A 60 -12.67 -0.35 -6.38
C GLY A 60 -12.67 -0.10 -7.88
N THR A 61 -11.73 0.71 -8.37
CA THR A 61 -11.55 1.00 -9.80
C THR A 61 -11.18 -0.25 -10.59
N ASP A 62 -10.28 -1.10 -10.07
CA ASP A 62 -9.94 -2.38 -10.72
C ASP A 62 -11.16 -3.28 -10.89
N GLN A 63 -12.06 -3.31 -9.90
CA GLN A 63 -13.31 -4.05 -10.01
C GLN A 63 -14.27 -3.40 -11.00
N ALA A 64 -14.36 -2.07 -11.02
CA ALA A 64 -15.19 -1.35 -12.00
C ALA A 64 -14.73 -1.59 -13.44
N ILE A 65 -13.42 -1.67 -13.67
CA ILE A 65 -12.83 -2.04 -14.97
C ILE A 65 -13.25 -3.46 -15.35
N ARG A 66 -13.10 -4.43 -14.45
CA ARG A 66 -13.55 -5.82 -14.70
C ARG A 66 -15.03 -5.88 -15.04
N ASN A 67 -15.89 -5.22 -14.25
CA ASN A 67 -17.33 -5.18 -14.51
C ASN A 67 -17.66 -4.55 -15.87
N SER A 68 -16.91 -3.53 -16.28
CA SER A 68 -17.09 -2.88 -17.60
C SER A 68 -16.72 -3.82 -18.74
N LEU A 69 -15.64 -4.59 -18.59
CA LEU A 69 -15.21 -5.59 -19.57
C LEU A 69 -16.23 -6.73 -19.70
N ASP A 70 -16.75 -7.22 -18.57
CA ASP A 70 -17.80 -8.24 -18.58
C ASP A 70 -19.08 -7.73 -19.25
N GLY A 71 -19.44 -6.45 -19.01
CA GLY A 71 -20.55 -5.78 -19.68
C GLY A 71 -20.34 -5.66 -21.19
N GLN A 72 -19.12 -5.34 -21.63
CA GLN A 72 -18.78 -5.33 -23.06
C GLN A 72 -18.91 -6.72 -23.68
N ALA A 73 -18.36 -7.76 -23.05
CA ALA A 73 -18.46 -9.13 -23.55
C ALA A 73 -19.92 -9.60 -23.69
N LEU A 74 -20.80 -9.20 -22.77
CA LEU A 74 -22.23 -9.47 -22.85
C LEU A 74 -22.86 -8.77 -24.06
N ILE A 75 -22.55 -7.48 -24.26
CA ILE A 75 -23.06 -6.70 -25.39
C ILE A 75 -22.56 -7.29 -26.72
N ASP A 76 -21.28 -7.65 -26.82
CA ASP A 76 -20.71 -8.27 -28.03
C ASP A 76 -21.42 -9.59 -28.36
N THR A 77 -21.72 -10.40 -27.34
CA THR A 77 -22.49 -11.65 -27.50
C THR A 77 -23.91 -11.36 -27.99
N ALA A 78 -24.57 -10.35 -27.42
CA ALA A 78 -25.90 -9.93 -27.85
C ALA A 78 -25.89 -9.38 -29.29
N GLU A 79 -24.86 -8.63 -29.67
CA GLU A 79 -24.69 -8.10 -31.03
C GLU A 79 -24.50 -9.24 -32.05
N GLY A 80 -23.69 -10.25 -31.70
CA GLY A 80 -23.56 -11.47 -32.51
C GLY A 80 -24.89 -12.19 -32.72
N ALA A 81 -25.69 -12.35 -31.66
CA ALA A 81 -27.02 -12.94 -31.76
C ALA A 81 -27.99 -12.08 -32.60
N HIS A 82 -27.94 -10.75 -32.47
CA HIS A 82 -28.76 -9.84 -33.26
C HIS A 82 -28.43 -9.89 -34.75
N LYS A 83 -27.15 -10.02 -35.12
CA LYS A 83 -26.73 -10.20 -36.51
C LYS A 83 -27.34 -11.46 -37.12
N GLU A 84 -27.42 -12.57 -36.38
CA GLU A 84 -28.09 -13.78 -36.86
C GLU A 84 -29.60 -13.59 -37.05
N ILE A 85 -30.26 -12.88 -36.13
CA ILE A 85 -31.69 -12.55 -36.27
C ILE A 85 -31.91 -11.69 -37.53
N GLU A 86 -31.07 -10.68 -37.76
CA GLU A 86 -31.14 -9.85 -38.96
C GLU A 86 -30.97 -10.68 -40.23
N ASN A 87 -29.98 -11.58 -40.27
CA ASN A 87 -29.76 -12.49 -41.39
C ASN A 87 -30.98 -13.38 -41.66
N ILE A 88 -31.67 -13.86 -40.61
CA ILE A 88 -32.90 -14.66 -40.77
C ILE A 88 -34.00 -13.80 -41.38
N LEU A 89 -34.22 -12.59 -40.86
CA LEU A 89 -35.26 -11.67 -41.34
C LEU A 89 -35.05 -11.25 -42.80
N GLN A 90 -33.80 -11.00 -43.21
CA GLN A 90 -33.48 -10.66 -44.60
C GLN A 90 -33.65 -11.83 -45.58
N ARG A 91 -33.67 -13.07 -45.07
CA ARG A 91 -33.82 -14.30 -45.87
C ARG A 91 -35.26 -14.81 -45.95
N MET A 92 -36.22 -14.19 -45.24
CA MET A 92 -37.65 -14.44 -45.39
C MET A 92 -38.24 -13.65 -46.55
#